data_AF-A0A0W8CPC6-F1
#
_entry.id   AF-A0A0W8CPC6-F1
#
_cell.length_a   1.000
_cell.length_b   1.000
_cell.length_c   1.000
_cell.angle_alpha   90.00
_cell.angle_beta   90.00
_cell.angle_gamma   90.00
#
_symmetry.space_group_name_H-M   'P 1'
#
loop_
_entity.id
_entity.type
_entity.pdbx_description
1 polymer ?
#
loop_
_entity_poly.entity_id
_entity_poly.type
_entity_poly.pdbx_seq_one_letter_code
_entity_poly.pdbx_strand_id
1 'polypeptide(L)'
;MFTCIEFALGKDIKPGDVVCDFEGAMILAIRGLFPSTRIVGCLFHFKQACRRKLKEYRMPNDEASIAMSFGVFDMLTVIDPDKIAIQGVTWVKREIKKRCNVKGLAYSRRKWKMFWRYFSKTWLETYPPDLWNIYRVKRDIVNRTNNPLERFHRELNARMKPHPSLKYFVRSIEELAREYVVLRKSIISGDAEAPLRPPMRFPRRATLPDTGDTDSSSSDDDDDCAPGGGSSDADSELSDEDLGIVYDTSFDYEIEDDEEKSNAA
;
A
#
# COMPACT_ATOMS: atom_id res chain seq x y z
N MET A 1 -6.87 -1.05 -21.18
CA MET A 1 -6.08 -0.01 -20.48
C MET A 1 -4.67 0.06 -21.06
N PHE A 2 -3.84 -0.97 -20.93
CA PHE A 2 -2.44 -0.93 -21.40
C PHE A 2 -2.28 -0.67 -22.92
N THR A 3 -3.12 -1.29 -23.74
CA THR A 3 -3.19 -1.00 -25.19
C THR A 3 -3.54 0.46 -25.52
N CYS A 4 -4.31 1.13 -24.65
CA CYS A 4 -4.62 2.55 -24.81
C CYS A 4 -3.40 3.43 -24.50
N ILE A 5 -2.54 3.00 -23.57
CA ILE A 5 -1.30 3.73 -23.24
C ILE A 5 -0.29 3.56 -24.38
N GLU A 6 -0.12 2.35 -24.92
CA GLU A 6 0.71 2.10 -26.10
C GLU A 6 0.25 2.94 -27.29
N PHE A 7 -1.06 2.97 -27.55
CA PHE A 7 -1.65 3.81 -28.59
C PHE A 7 -1.35 5.30 -28.37
N ALA A 8 -1.50 5.80 -27.13
CA ALA A 8 -1.27 7.21 -26.81
C ALA A 8 0.21 7.60 -26.89
N LEU A 9 1.13 6.71 -26.52
CA LEU A 9 2.57 6.96 -26.53
C LEU A 9 3.22 6.63 -27.88
N GLY A 10 2.53 5.91 -28.77
CA GLY A 10 3.07 5.42 -30.03
C GLY A 10 4.27 4.47 -29.84
N LYS A 11 4.38 3.83 -28.67
CA LYS A 11 5.52 3.00 -28.28
C LYS A 11 5.05 1.79 -27.49
N ASP A 12 5.72 0.66 -27.73
CA ASP A 12 5.59 -0.55 -26.91
C ASP A 12 6.10 -0.27 -25.49
N ILE A 13 5.32 -0.62 -24.47
CA ILE A 13 5.62 -0.32 -23.07
C ILE A 13 6.08 -1.58 -22.38
N LYS A 14 7.25 -1.54 -21.75
CA LYS A 14 7.79 -2.66 -20.96
C LYS A 14 8.05 -2.20 -19.54
N PRO A 15 7.01 -2.14 -18.68
CA PRO A 15 7.20 -1.64 -17.33
C PRO A 15 8.09 -2.61 -16.53
N GLY A 16 9.11 -2.09 -15.85
CA GLY A 16 9.94 -2.89 -14.94
C GLY A 16 9.13 -3.40 -13.75
N ASP A 17 8.37 -2.50 -13.13
CA ASP A 17 7.51 -2.78 -11.99
C ASP A 17 6.12 -2.17 -12.21
N VAL A 18 5.07 -2.87 -11.76
CA VAL A 18 3.69 -2.36 -11.70
C VAL A 18 3.21 -2.47 -10.27
N VAL A 19 2.78 -1.35 -9.70
CA VAL A 19 2.11 -1.32 -8.40
C VAL A 19 0.61 -1.44 -8.63
N CYS A 20 -0.03 -2.41 -8.00
CA CYS A 20 -1.47 -2.60 -8.15
C CYS A 20 -2.12 -3.11 -6.86
N ASP A 21 -3.44 -3.12 -6.88
CA ASP A 21 -4.26 -3.64 -5.79
C ASP A 21 -4.34 -5.16 -5.85
N PHE A 22 -4.83 -5.77 -4.78
CA PHE A 22 -4.95 -7.22 -4.65
C PHE A 22 -6.22 -7.74 -5.32
N GLU A 23 -6.24 -7.68 -6.64
CA GLU A 23 -7.31 -8.20 -7.48
C GLU A 23 -6.76 -9.25 -8.45
N GLY A 24 -7.26 -10.49 -8.34
CA GLY A 24 -6.77 -11.61 -9.15
C GLY A 24 -6.88 -11.38 -10.65
N ALA A 25 -7.99 -10.79 -11.12
CA ALA A 25 -8.20 -10.49 -12.53
C ALA A 25 -7.16 -9.48 -13.06
N MET A 26 -6.89 -8.42 -12.31
CA MET A 26 -5.87 -7.42 -12.65
C MET A 26 -4.46 -8.02 -12.66
N ILE A 27 -4.11 -8.80 -11.63
CA ILE A 27 -2.81 -9.48 -11.55
C ILE A 27 -2.61 -10.43 -12.75
N LEU A 28 -3.64 -11.20 -13.11
CA LEU A 28 -3.59 -12.10 -14.26
C LEU A 28 -3.46 -11.33 -15.58
N ALA A 29 -4.19 -10.22 -15.74
CA ALA A 29 -4.09 -9.38 -16.93
C ALA A 29 -2.68 -8.78 -17.09
N ILE A 30 -2.08 -8.28 -16.01
CA ILE A 30 -0.71 -7.74 -16.02
C ILE A 30 0.28 -8.85 -16.40
N ARG A 31 0.17 -10.04 -15.82
CA ARG A 31 1.05 -11.19 -16.17
C ARG A 31 0.91 -11.64 -17.62
N GLY A 32 -0.31 -11.58 -18.16
CA GLY A 32 -0.58 -11.95 -19.55
C GLY A 32 0.00 -10.96 -20.55
N LEU A 33 -0.07 -9.66 -20.25
CA LEU A 33 0.45 -8.60 -21.13
C LEU A 33 1.95 -8.36 -20.95
N PHE A 34 2.45 -8.44 -19.72
CA PHE A 34 3.84 -8.16 -19.38
C PHE A 34 4.44 -9.26 -18.48
N PRO A 35 4.81 -10.42 -19.06
CA PRO A 35 5.31 -11.56 -18.28
C PRO A 35 6.60 -11.27 -17.49
N SER A 36 7.42 -10.33 -17.97
CA SER A 36 8.68 -9.91 -17.33
C SER A 36 8.49 -8.83 -16.26
N THR A 37 7.30 -8.25 -16.15
CA THR A 37 7.01 -7.19 -15.19
C THR A 37 6.85 -7.75 -13.79
N ARG A 38 7.53 -7.12 -12.83
CA ARG A 38 7.31 -7.41 -11.42
C ARG A 38 6.03 -6.73 -10.95
N ILE A 39 5.18 -7.48 -10.29
CA ILE A 39 3.98 -6.94 -9.66
C ILE A 39 4.30 -6.67 -8.19
N VAL A 40 3.98 -5.48 -7.72
CA VAL A 40 4.17 -5.07 -6.32
C VAL A 40 2.83 -4.62 -5.76
N GLY A 41 2.36 -5.32 -4.74
CA GLY A 41 1.12 -5.03 -4.05
C GLY A 41 1.21 -3.70 -3.31
N CYS A 42 0.15 -2.90 -3.43
CA CYS A 42 0.02 -1.62 -2.74
C CYS A 42 0.00 -1.81 -1.21
N LEU A 43 0.91 -1.13 -0.49
CA LEU A 43 0.98 -1.20 0.98
C LEU A 43 -0.28 -0.63 1.62
N PHE A 44 -0.84 0.43 1.04
CA PHE A 44 -2.09 1.03 1.51
C PHE A 44 -3.22 -0.01 1.49
N HIS A 45 -3.44 -0.70 0.37
CA HIS A 45 -4.48 -1.72 0.25
C HIS A 45 -4.23 -2.94 1.14
N PHE A 46 -2.97 -3.35 1.31
CA PHE A 46 -2.60 -4.38 2.28
C PHE A 46 -3.02 -3.98 3.71
N LYS A 47 -2.64 -2.78 4.15
CA LYS A 47 -2.97 -2.25 5.48
C LYS A 47 -4.48 -2.05 5.64
N GLN A 48 -5.15 -1.54 4.61
CA GLN A 48 -6.59 -1.33 4.57
C GLN A 48 -7.35 -2.65 4.72
N ALA A 49 -6.97 -3.69 3.98
CA ALA A 49 -7.56 -5.02 4.07
C ALA A 49 -7.34 -5.64 5.46
N CYS A 50 -6.13 -5.52 6.03
CA CYS A 50 -5.86 -5.95 7.40
C CYS A 50 -6.76 -5.22 8.42
N ARG A 51 -6.89 -3.89 8.30
CA ARG A 51 -7.73 -3.07 9.19
C ARG A 51 -9.21 -3.45 9.08
N ARG A 52 -9.73 -3.65 7.87
CA ARG A 52 -11.11 -4.14 7.64
C ARG A 52 -11.35 -5.47 8.33
N LYS A 53 -10.39 -6.40 8.24
CA LYS A 53 -10.51 -7.71 8.91
C LYS A 53 -10.46 -7.60 10.44
N LEU A 54 -9.60 -6.74 10.98
CA LEU A 54 -9.57 -6.47 12.42
C LEU A 54 -10.91 -5.87 12.91
N LYS A 55 -11.52 -4.97 12.13
CA LYS A 55 -12.85 -4.41 12.42
C LYS A 55 -13.93 -5.49 12.39
N GLU A 56 -13.92 -6.36 11.38
CA GLU A 56 -14.85 -7.50 11.27
C GLU A 56 -14.78 -8.42 12.50
N TYR A 57 -13.58 -8.67 13.03
CA TYR A 57 -13.36 -9.45 14.25
C TYR A 57 -13.58 -8.66 15.55
N ARG A 58 -14.09 -7.43 15.44
CA ARG A 58 -14.37 -6.51 16.56
C ARG A 58 -13.13 -6.32 17.44
N MET A 59 -11.94 -6.24 16.84
CA MET A 59 -10.70 -5.94 17.57
C MET A 59 -10.84 -4.57 18.26
N PRO A 60 -10.43 -4.41 19.54
CA PRO A 60 -10.41 -3.10 20.18
C PRO A 60 -9.63 -2.09 19.35
N ASN A 61 -10.15 -0.87 19.19
CA ASN A 61 -9.58 0.14 18.30
C ASN A 61 -8.11 0.46 18.64
N ASP A 62 -7.77 0.55 19.92
CA ASP A 62 -6.41 0.84 20.38
C ASP A 62 -5.42 -0.29 20.05
N GLU A 63 -5.85 -1.54 20.23
CA GLU A 63 -5.07 -2.73 19.91
C GLU A 63 -4.88 -2.87 18.39
N ALA A 64 -5.92 -2.60 17.62
CA ALA A 64 -5.84 -2.55 16.17
C ALA A 64 -4.95 -1.38 15.69
N SER A 65 -5.02 -0.20 16.34
CA SER A 65 -4.16 0.95 16.03
C SER A 65 -2.68 0.63 16.26
N ILE A 66 -2.35 -0.10 17.33
CA ILE A 66 -1.00 -0.62 17.56
C ILE A 66 -0.53 -1.46 16.37
N ALA A 67 -1.35 -2.40 15.89
CA ALA A 67 -0.97 -3.27 14.78
C ALA A 67 -0.83 -2.51 13.46
N MET A 68 -1.64 -1.47 13.25
CA MET A 68 -1.58 -0.60 12.07
C MET A 68 -0.43 0.43 12.13
N SER A 69 0.11 0.71 13.31
CA SER A 69 1.18 1.70 13.47
C SER A 69 2.45 1.31 12.69
N PHE A 70 3.23 2.32 12.30
CA PHE A 70 4.49 2.14 11.61
C PHE A 70 5.43 1.18 12.38
N GLY A 71 6.12 0.33 11.64
CA GLY A 71 7.05 -0.66 12.19
C GLY A 71 6.38 -1.87 12.82
N VAL A 72 5.15 -2.24 12.41
CA VAL A 72 4.44 -3.44 12.88
C VAL A 72 4.03 -4.31 11.69
N PHE A 73 2.83 -4.16 11.11
CA PHE A 73 2.45 -4.98 9.95
C PHE A 73 3.27 -4.68 8.70
N ASP A 74 3.63 -3.41 8.49
CA ASP A 74 4.44 -2.96 7.36
C ASP A 74 5.85 -3.59 7.37
N MET A 75 6.37 -4.01 8.53
CA MET A 75 7.65 -4.74 8.62
C MET A 75 7.64 -6.06 7.86
N LEU A 76 6.50 -6.77 7.81
CA LEU A 76 6.38 -8.03 7.08
C LEU A 76 6.68 -7.87 5.59
N THR A 77 6.53 -6.65 5.08
CA THR A 77 6.69 -6.34 3.66
C THR A 77 8.13 -6.01 3.25
N VAL A 78 9.06 -5.97 4.21
CA VAL A 78 10.46 -5.56 3.99
C VAL A 78 11.48 -6.49 4.65
N ILE A 79 11.02 -7.63 5.16
CA ILE A 79 11.88 -8.73 5.63
C ILE A 79 11.95 -9.80 4.56
N ASP A 80 12.94 -10.69 4.66
CA ASP A 80 13.11 -11.80 3.74
C ASP A 80 11.83 -12.65 3.63
N PRO A 81 11.26 -12.84 2.42
CA PRO A 81 10.04 -13.64 2.20
C PRO A 81 10.03 -14.99 2.91
N ASP A 82 11.17 -15.70 2.88
CA ASP A 82 11.32 -17.03 3.47
C ASP A 82 11.19 -17.01 5.01
N LYS A 83 11.41 -15.85 5.63
CA LYS A 83 11.31 -15.66 7.09
C LYS A 83 9.95 -15.18 7.55
N ILE A 84 9.07 -14.75 6.65
CA ILE A 84 7.79 -14.11 7.02
C ILE A 84 6.91 -15.06 7.82
N ALA A 85 6.65 -16.27 7.30
CA ALA A 85 5.65 -17.18 7.82
C ALA A 85 5.88 -17.54 9.31
N ILE A 86 7.15 -17.68 9.71
CA ILE A 86 7.53 -18.08 11.06
C ILE A 86 8.10 -16.88 11.83
N GLN A 87 9.29 -16.41 11.46
CA GLN A 87 10.02 -15.39 12.22
C GLN A 87 9.34 -14.03 12.16
N GLY A 88 8.88 -13.61 10.97
CA GLY A 88 8.18 -12.34 10.77
C GLY A 88 6.89 -12.25 11.56
N VAL A 89 6.01 -13.23 11.39
CA VAL A 89 4.73 -13.30 12.13
C VAL A 89 4.98 -13.37 13.64
N THR A 90 5.95 -14.16 14.09
CA THR A 90 6.30 -14.26 15.52
C THR A 90 6.79 -12.92 16.08
N TRP A 91 7.65 -12.22 15.32
CA TRP A 91 8.14 -10.90 15.69
C TRP A 91 6.99 -9.90 15.80
N VAL A 92 6.08 -9.84 14.82
CA VAL A 92 4.94 -8.93 14.84
C VAL A 92 4.00 -9.24 16.01
N LYS A 93 3.69 -10.52 16.28
CA LYS A 93 2.91 -10.93 17.46
C LYS A 93 3.54 -10.41 18.76
N ARG A 94 4.86 -10.54 18.90
CA ARG A 94 5.61 -10.06 20.07
C ARG A 94 5.58 -8.53 20.18
N GLU A 95 5.76 -7.84 19.06
CA GLU A 95 5.76 -6.37 19.03
C GLU A 95 4.39 -5.78 19.39
N ILE A 96 3.29 -6.39 18.91
CA ILE A 96 1.93 -5.99 19.30
C ILE A 96 1.75 -6.18 20.81
N LYS A 97 2.07 -7.37 21.35
CA LYS A 97 1.98 -7.64 22.81
C LYS A 97 2.78 -6.63 23.62
N LYS A 98 4.01 -6.34 23.20
CA LYS A 98 4.88 -5.35 23.85
C LYS A 98 4.25 -3.97 23.87
N ARG A 99 3.76 -3.47 22.73
CA ARG A 99 3.11 -2.15 22.63
C ARG A 99 1.80 -2.07 23.41
N CYS A 100 1.02 -3.16 23.46
CA CYS A 100 -0.17 -3.26 24.33
C CYS A 100 0.21 -3.12 25.80
N ASN A 101 1.22 -3.87 26.26
CA ASN A 101 1.68 -3.82 27.65
C ASN A 101 2.15 -2.41 28.06
N VAL A 102 2.92 -1.74 27.19
CA VAL A 102 3.38 -0.36 27.44
C VAL A 102 2.21 0.61 27.59
N LYS A 103 1.11 0.40 26.85
CA LYS A 103 -0.11 1.21 26.95
C LYS A 103 -1.10 0.70 28.00
N GLY A 104 -0.79 -0.34 28.76
CA GLY A 104 -1.70 -0.95 29.74
C GLY A 104 -2.94 -1.61 29.12
N LEU A 105 -2.88 -2.01 27.85
CA LEU A 105 -3.99 -2.61 27.11
C LEU A 105 -3.98 -4.14 27.23
N ALA A 106 -5.16 -4.75 27.35
CA ALA A 106 -5.32 -6.19 27.28
C ALA A 106 -5.04 -6.71 25.86
N TYR A 107 -4.40 -7.89 25.75
CA TYR A 107 -4.13 -8.54 24.47
C TYR A 107 -5.22 -9.56 24.12
N SER A 108 -5.94 -9.34 23.02
CA SER A 108 -7.09 -10.14 22.60
C SER A 108 -6.67 -11.46 21.93
N ARG A 109 -6.12 -12.42 22.70
CA ARG A 109 -5.56 -13.69 22.19
C ARG A 109 -6.42 -14.39 21.13
N ARG A 110 -7.71 -14.61 21.42
CA ARG A 110 -8.64 -15.31 20.51
C ARG A 110 -8.84 -14.57 19.19
N LYS A 111 -9.00 -13.24 19.23
CA LYS A 111 -9.18 -12.41 18.01
C LYS A 111 -7.91 -12.40 17.16
N TRP A 112 -6.74 -12.37 17.80
CA TRP A 112 -5.47 -12.49 17.10
C TRP A 112 -5.29 -13.87 16.45
N LYS A 113 -5.65 -14.97 17.12
CA LYS A 113 -5.63 -16.31 16.52
C LYS A 113 -6.47 -16.35 15.24
N MET A 114 -7.67 -15.77 15.26
CA MET A 114 -8.52 -15.64 14.07
C MET A 114 -7.87 -14.79 12.97
N PHE A 115 -7.31 -13.63 13.32
CA PHE A 115 -6.63 -12.76 12.36
C PHE A 115 -5.43 -13.45 11.71
N TRP A 116 -4.58 -14.15 12.46
CA TRP A 116 -3.40 -14.81 11.90
C TRP A 116 -3.75 -16.01 11.00
N ARG A 117 -4.85 -16.72 11.30
CA ARG A 117 -5.39 -17.72 10.37
C ARG A 117 -5.84 -17.09 9.05
N TYR A 118 -6.57 -15.97 9.12
CA TYR A 118 -6.89 -15.18 7.92
C TYR A 118 -5.62 -14.72 7.19
N PHE A 119 -4.63 -14.20 7.93
CA PHE A 119 -3.40 -13.69 7.38
C PHE A 119 -2.64 -14.77 6.60
N SER A 120 -2.53 -15.97 7.15
CA SER A 120 -1.91 -17.10 6.46
C SER A 120 -2.61 -17.38 5.13
N LYS A 121 -3.94 -17.60 5.18
CA LYS A 121 -4.72 -17.95 3.98
C LYS A 121 -4.69 -16.85 2.91
N THR A 122 -4.73 -15.58 3.30
CA THR A 122 -4.81 -14.47 2.36
C THR A 122 -3.44 -14.00 1.89
N TRP A 123 -2.48 -13.81 2.79
CA TRP A 123 -1.22 -13.12 2.51
C TRP A 123 0.01 -14.05 2.40
N LEU A 124 -0.15 -15.35 2.70
CA LEU A 124 0.88 -16.36 2.45
C LEU A 124 0.48 -17.32 1.33
N GLU A 125 -0.80 -17.68 1.26
CA GLU A 125 -1.31 -18.62 0.24
C GLU A 125 -1.92 -17.91 -0.98
N THR A 126 -2.97 -17.10 -0.80
CA THR A 126 -3.69 -16.47 -1.93
C THR A 126 -2.85 -15.42 -2.65
N TYR A 127 -2.22 -14.53 -1.88
CA TYR A 127 -1.30 -13.51 -2.35
C TYR A 127 0.08 -13.77 -1.73
N PRO A 128 0.93 -14.62 -2.34
CA PRO A 128 2.21 -14.99 -1.75
C PRO A 128 3.12 -13.76 -1.56
N PRO A 129 4.07 -13.81 -0.62
CA PRO A 129 4.97 -12.70 -0.31
C PRO A 129 5.63 -12.04 -1.52
N ASP A 130 5.98 -12.79 -2.56
CA ASP A 130 6.58 -12.25 -3.79
C ASP A 130 5.72 -11.17 -4.48
N LEU A 131 4.41 -11.18 -4.25
CA LEU A 131 3.50 -10.18 -4.79
C LEU A 131 3.52 -8.87 -4.04
N TRP A 132 3.94 -8.80 -2.78
CA TRP A 132 3.76 -7.60 -1.94
C TRP A 132 4.97 -7.21 -1.10
N ASN A 133 5.96 -8.09 -1.00
CA ASN A 133 7.20 -7.88 -0.30
C ASN A 133 8.24 -7.24 -1.23
N ILE A 134 8.97 -6.26 -0.71
CA ILE A 134 9.95 -5.47 -1.47
C ILE A 134 11.40 -5.69 -0.98
N TYR A 135 11.65 -6.73 -0.18
CA TYR A 135 12.98 -7.02 0.38
C TYR A 135 14.07 -7.02 -0.71
N ARG A 136 13.78 -7.61 -1.87
CA ARG A 136 14.72 -7.75 -3.00
C ARG A 136 14.69 -6.57 -4.00
N VAL A 137 13.88 -5.55 -3.77
CA VAL A 137 13.72 -4.42 -4.72
C VAL A 137 14.73 -3.30 -4.40
N LYS A 138 15.44 -2.81 -5.43
CA LYS A 138 16.31 -1.61 -5.32
C LYS A 138 15.43 -0.35 -5.46
N ARG A 139 15.71 0.66 -4.64
CA ARG A 139 14.71 1.59 -4.08
C ARG A 139 14.31 2.79 -4.94
N ASP A 140 14.61 2.82 -6.22
CA ASP A 140 14.63 4.13 -6.90
C ASP A 140 13.21 4.69 -7.08
N ILE A 141 12.20 3.86 -7.38
CA ILE A 141 10.78 4.27 -7.34
C ILE A 141 9.89 3.06 -7.00
N VAL A 142 9.66 2.78 -5.72
CA VAL A 142 8.50 1.94 -5.34
C VAL A 142 7.53 2.81 -4.59
N ASN A 143 6.71 3.57 -5.32
CA ASN A 143 5.57 4.24 -4.74
C ASN A 143 4.54 3.17 -4.33
N ARG A 144 4.66 2.64 -3.11
CA ARG A 144 3.77 1.59 -2.56
C ARG A 144 2.42 2.14 -2.11
N THR A 145 2.03 3.31 -2.61
CA THR A 145 0.76 3.94 -2.30
C THR A 145 0.02 4.24 -3.59
N ASN A 146 -1.29 4.04 -3.53
CA ASN A 146 -2.20 4.46 -4.60
C ASN A 146 -2.63 5.93 -4.45
N ASN A 147 -2.01 6.69 -3.53
CA ASN A 147 -2.46 8.03 -3.16
C ASN A 147 -2.62 8.99 -4.36
N PRO A 148 -1.76 8.97 -5.40
CA PRO A 148 -2.00 9.75 -6.60
C PRO A 148 -3.28 9.37 -7.35
N LEU A 149 -3.59 8.07 -7.45
CA LEU A 149 -4.81 7.59 -8.10
C LEU A 149 -6.04 7.85 -7.22
N GLU A 150 -5.98 7.65 -5.91
CA GLU A 150 -7.10 7.98 -5.00
C GLU A 150 -7.39 9.48 -4.99
N ARG A 151 -6.35 10.32 -4.99
CA ARG A 151 -6.52 11.77 -5.15
C ARG A 151 -7.19 12.09 -6.48
N PHE A 152 -6.72 11.48 -7.58
CA PHE A 152 -7.34 11.68 -8.89
C PHE A 152 -8.80 11.21 -8.92
N HIS A 153 -9.12 10.07 -8.30
CA HIS A 153 -10.49 9.58 -8.17
C HIS A 153 -11.37 10.54 -7.37
N ARG A 154 -10.91 11.06 -6.22
CA ARG A 154 -11.64 12.08 -5.45
C ARG A 154 -11.86 13.34 -6.26
N GLU A 155 -10.85 13.78 -6.99
CA GLU A 155 -10.91 14.95 -7.84
C GLU A 155 -11.90 14.78 -9.01
N LEU A 156 -11.90 13.59 -9.61
CA LEU A 156 -12.85 13.19 -10.66
C LEU A 156 -14.27 13.14 -10.12
N ASN A 157 -14.47 12.49 -8.97
CA ASN A 157 -15.76 12.36 -8.29
C ASN A 157 -16.31 13.71 -7.80
N ALA A 158 -15.45 14.66 -7.45
CA ALA A 158 -15.87 16.01 -7.09
C ALA A 158 -16.40 16.81 -8.30
N ARG A 159 -15.86 16.55 -9.50
CA ARG A 159 -16.28 17.21 -10.75
C ARG A 159 -17.47 16.52 -11.43
N MET A 160 -17.71 15.24 -11.15
CA MET A 160 -18.72 14.44 -11.83
C MET A 160 -19.89 14.06 -10.91
N LYS A 161 -21.10 14.05 -11.47
CA LYS A 161 -22.26 13.44 -10.80
C LYS A 161 -22.22 11.92 -10.97
N PRO A 162 -22.88 11.15 -10.08
CA PRO A 162 -23.08 9.72 -10.30
C PRO A 162 -23.70 9.45 -11.67
N HIS A 163 -23.15 8.47 -12.40
CA HIS A 163 -23.60 8.05 -13.74
C HIS A 163 -23.64 9.18 -14.79
N PRO A 164 -22.51 9.82 -15.12
CA PRO A 164 -22.47 10.86 -16.15
C PRO A 164 -22.73 10.28 -17.55
N SER A 165 -23.27 11.10 -18.46
CA SER A 165 -23.29 10.72 -19.89
C SER A 165 -21.86 10.66 -20.43
N LEU A 166 -21.62 9.81 -21.44
CA LEU A 166 -20.28 9.68 -22.04
C LEU A 166 -19.71 11.02 -22.51
N LYS A 167 -20.55 11.89 -23.10
CA LYS A 167 -20.15 13.23 -23.53
C LYS A 167 -19.68 14.09 -22.35
N TYR A 168 -20.40 14.05 -21.23
CA TYR A 168 -20.03 14.79 -20.03
C TYR A 168 -18.75 14.24 -19.42
N PHE A 169 -18.64 12.91 -19.35
CA PHE A 169 -17.45 12.22 -18.86
C PHE A 169 -16.18 12.60 -19.62
N VAL A 170 -16.20 12.51 -20.96
CA VAL A 170 -15.04 12.87 -21.81
C VAL A 170 -14.68 14.35 -21.64
N ARG A 171 -15.67 15.24 -21.65
CA ARG A 171 -15.41 16.68 -21.47
C ARG A 171 -14.76 17.00 -20.13
N SER A 172 -15.24 16.40 -19.04
CA SER A 172 -14.68 16.65 -17.71
C SER A 172 -13.25 16.11 -17.57
N ILE A 173 -12.93 14.97 -18.20
CA ILE A 173 -11.55 14.47 -18.26
C ILE A 173 -10.65 15.40 -19.07
N GLU A 174 -11.15 15.92 -20.19
CA GLU A 174 -10.41 16.88 -21.02
C GLU A 174 -10.12 18.18 -20.27
N GLU A 175 -11.11 18.74 -19.56
CA GLU A 175 -10.96 19.93 -18.72
C GLU A 175 -9.91 19.70 -17.63
N LEU A 176 -9.99 18.59 -16.91
CA LEU A 176 -9.00 18.16 -15.92
C LEU A 176 -7.58 18.09 -16.50
N ALA A 177 -7.43 17.45 -17.66
CA ALA A 177 -6.13 17.30 -18.29
C ALA A 177 -5.53 18.65 -18.71
N ARG A 178 -6.35 19.57 -19.24
CA ARG A 178 -5.92 20.92 -19.60
C ARG A 178 -5.47 21.73 -18.39
N GLU A 179 -6.28 21.74 -17.32
CA GLU A 179 -5.97 22.41 -16.07
C GLU A 179 -4.64 21.89 -15.48
N TYR A 180 -4.44 20.57 -15.49
CA TYR A 180 -3.20 19.96 -15.02
C TYR A 180 -1.97 20.40 -15.83
N VAL A 181 -2.07 20.44 -17.15
CA VAL A 181 -0.97 20.90 -18.02
C VAL A 181 -0.64 22.37 -17.76
N VAL A 182 -1.63 23.22 -17.57
CA VAL A 182 -1.44 24.64 -17.22
C VAL A 182 -0.73 24.76 -15.88
N LEU A 183 -1.24 24.09 -14.84
CA LEU A 183 -0.63 24.10 -13.51
C LEU A 183 0.82 23.61 -13.55
N ARG A 184 1.10 22.51 -14.26
CA ARG A 184 2.47 21.98 -14.40
C ARG A 184 3.40 23.00 -15.06
N LYS A 185 2.94 23.68 -16.12
CA LYS A 185 3.74 24.73 -16.78
C LYS A 185 4.00 25.90 -15.84
N SER A 186 2.98 26.36 -15.11
CA SER A 186 3.12 27.43 -14.12
C SER A 186 4.08 27.08 -12.98
N ILE A 187 4.11 25.82 -12.54
CA ILE A 187 5.09 25.35 -11.55
C ILE A 187 6.50 25.40 -12.13
N ILE A 188 6.70 24.92 -13.37
CA ILE A 188 8.01 24.91 -14.03
C ILE A 188 8.52 26.35 -14.29
N SER A 189 7.64 27.27 -14.65
CA SER A 189 7.99 28.68 -14.86
C SER A 189 8.15 29.48 -13.55
N GLY A 190 7.77 28.90 -12.40
CA GLY A 190 7.80 29.58 -11.09
C GLY A 190 6.61 30.49 -10.81
N ASP A 191 5.59 30.53 -11.68
CA ASP A 191 4.36 31.31 -11.50
C ASP A 191 3.37 30.68 -10.49
N ALA A 192 3.57 29.41 -10.15
CA ALA A 192 2.78 28.69 -9.15
C ALA A 192 3.69 27.83 -8.26
N GLU A 193 3.31 27.69 -7.00
CA GLU A 193 4.02 26.82 -6.07
C GLU A 193 3.54 25.37 -6.20
N ALA A 194 4.47 24.42 -6.23
CA ALA A 194 4.13 23.01 -6.22
C ALA A 194 3.41 22.66 -4.90
N PRO A 195 2.33 21.87 -4.94
CA PRO A 195 1.66 21.44 -3.71
C PRO A 195 2.65 20.73 -2.80
N LEU A 196 2.81 21.22 -1.57
CA LEU A 196 3.63 20.57 -0.54
C LEU A 196 3.11 19.15 -0.32
N ARG A 197 3.95 18.15 -0.60
CA ARG A 197 3.63 16.75 -0.37
C ARG A 197 4.39 16.25 0.84
N PRO A 198 3.71 15.72 1.85
CA PRO A 198 4.37 14.98 2.91
C PRO A 198 5.14 13.79 2.29
N PRO A 199 6.44 13.66 2.54
CA PRO A 199 7.26 12.61 1.96
C PRO A 199 6.99 11.27 2.63
N MET A 200 6.83 10.21 1.86
CA MET A 200 6.36 8.92 2.39
C MET A 200 7.46 8.17 3.14
N ARG A 201 7.18 7.71 4.36
CA ARG A 201 8.06 6.82 5.12
C ARG A 201 7.65 5.36 4.91
N PHE A 202 8.55 4.60 4.30
CA PHE A 202 8.42 3.14 4.24
C PHE A 202 9.38 2.49 5.23
N PRO A 203 8.98 1.37 5.86
CA PRO A 203 9.91 0.61 6.67
C PRO A 203 11.09 0.20 5.78
N ARG A 204 12.29 0.26 6.36
CA ARG A 204 13.50 -0.12 5.63
C ARG A 204 13.71 -1.62 5.75
N ARG A 205 14.36 -2.23 4.75
CA ARG A 205 14.85 -3.61 4.80
C ARG A 205 15.43 -3.88 6.18
N ALA A 206 14.85 -4.86 6.86
CA ALA A 206 15.25 -5.20 8.20
C ALA A 206 15.73 -6.65 8.26
N THR A 207 16.83 -6.86 8.97
CA THR A 207 17.23 -8.18 9.45
C THR A 207 16.49 -8.44 10.75
N LEU A 208 15.70 -9.50 10.78
CA LEU A 208 15.12 -9.96 12.03
C LEU A 208 16.26 -10.46 12.94
N PRO A 209 16.22 -10.16 14.24
CA PRO A 209 17.15 -10.75 15.19
C PRO A 209 16.99 -12.28 15.19
N ASP A 210 18.11 -12.99 15.28
CA ASP A 210 18.12 -14.44 15.32
C ASP A 210 17.37 -14.90 16.58
N THR A 211 16.31 -15.69 16.41
CA THR A 211 15.52 -16.19 17.54
C THR A 211 16.23 -17.39 18.16
N GLY A 212 17.41 -17.15 18.73
CA GLY A 212 18.02 -18.04 19.71
C GLY A 212 17.26 -17.91 21.02
N ASP A 213 16.72 -19.03 21.50
CA ASP A 213 16.17 -19.27 22.84
C ASP A 213 15.10 -18.30 23.35
N THR A 214 13.82 -18.62 23.10
CA THR A 214 12.71 -18.38 24.06
C THR A 214 11.42 -19.03 23.55
N ASP A 215 11.09 -20.16 24.16
CA ASP A 215 9.79 -20.84 24.23
C ASP A 215 8.89 -20.76 22.99
N SER A 216 9.21 -21.63 22.04
CA SER A 216 8.25 -22.23 21.11
C SER A 216 7.27 -23.12 21.88
N SER A 217 6.44 -22.55 22.75
CA SER A 217 5.31 -23.25 23.35
C SER A 217 4.22 -22.26 23.76
N SER A 218 3.52 -21.72 22.77
CA SER A 218 2.12 -21.36 22.94
C SER A 218 1.36 -22.35 22.09
N SER A 219 1.13 -23.56 22.62
CA SER A 219 0.08 -24.41 22.10
C SER A 219 -1.22 -23.61 22.25
N ASP A 220 -1.67 -23.04 21.15
CA ASP A 220 -3.01 -22.49 21.08
C ASP A 220 -3.95 -23.70 20.93
N ASP A 221 -4.05 -24.51 21.98
CA ASP A 221 -4.93 -25.67 22.01
C ASP A 221 -6.39 -25.27 21.78
N ASP A 222 -7.11 -26.22 21.22
CA ASP A 222 -8.43 -26.09 20.61
C ASP A 222 -9.50 -25.68 21.62
N ASP A 223 -10.29 -24.68 21.26
CA ASP A 223 -11.68 -24.68 21.67
C ASP A 223 -12.53 -24.10 20.53
N ASP A 224 -13.40 -24.98 20.05
CA ASP A 224 -14.15 -24.87 18.82
C ASP A 224 -15.51 -24.27 19.15
N CYS A 225 -15.82 -23.10 18.59
CA CYS A 225 -17.19 -22.63 18.44
C CYS A 225 -17.26 -21.47 17.43
N ALA A 226 -17.98 -21.73 16.34
CA ALA A 226 -18.47 -20.77 15.36
C ALA A 226 -20.02 -20.83 15.34
N PRO A 227 -20.73 -19.91 14.66
CA PRO A 227 -20.50 -18.47 14.47
C PRO A 227 -21.78 -17.66 14.78
N GLY A 228 -21.71 -16.32 14.69
CA GLY A 228 -22.90 -15.47 14.81
C GLY A 228 -22.79 -14.12 14.10
N GLY A 229 -23.37 -14.04 12.91
CA GLY A 229 -24.27 -12.96 12.43
C GLY A 229 -23.81 -11.50 12.42
N GLY A 230 -23.52 -11.02 11.20
CA GLY A 230 -24.01 -9.79 10.59
C GLY A 230 -24.13 -8.49 11.40
N SER A 231 -23.39 -7.47 10.97
CA SER A 231 -23.93 -6.11 10.81
C SER A 231 -23.06 -5.34 9.82
N SER A 232 -23.72 -4.78 8.82
CA SER A 232 -23.19 -3.91 7.78
C SER A 232 -22.97 -2.52 8.34
N ASP A 233 -21.72 -2.08 8.38
CA ASP A 233 -21.40 -0.66 8.56
C ASP A 233 -20.41 -0.23 7.48
N ALA A 234 -21.00 0.49 6.52
CA ALA A 234 -20.48 1.46 5.56
C ALA A 234 -18.97 1.48 5.30
N ASP A 235 -18.64 1.46 4.01
CA ASP A 235 -17.35 1.82 3.44
C ASP A 235 -16.97 3.27 3.80
N SER A 236 -16.49 3.47 5.03
CA SER A 236 -15.68 4.63 5.37
C SER A 236 -14.26 4.36 4.85
N GLU A 237 -13.81 5.13 3.86
CA GLU A 237 -12.41 5.12 3.44
C GLU A 237 -11.51 5.42 4.65
N LEU A 238 -10.56 4.53 4.93
CA LEU A 238 -9.61 4.66 6.03
C LEU A 238 -8.56 5.72 5.68
N SER A 239 -8.24 6.61 6.63
CA SER A 239 -7.21 7.63 6.42
C SER A 239 -5.79 7.04 6.48
N ASP A 240 -4.80 7.74 5.93
CA ASP A 240 -3.39 7.34 6.06
C ASP A 240 -2.92 7.28 7.53
N GLU A 241 -3.52 8.11 8.38
CA GLU A 241 -3.29 8.14 9.83
C GLU A 241 -3.84 6.88 10.50
N ASP A 242 -5.05 6.45 10.15
CA ASP A 242 -5.65 5.20 10.62
C ASP A 242 -4.83 3.98 10.18
N LEU A 243 -4.18 4.09 9.03
CA LEU A 243 -3.27 3.09 8.49
C LEU A 243 -1.83 3.29 8.97
N GLY A 244 -1.53 4.23 9.87
CA GLY A 244 -0.19 4.44 10.42
C GLY A 244 0.90 4.66 9.37
N ILE A 245 0.56 5.32 8.25
CA ILE A 245 1.50 5.76 7.21
C ILE A 245 2.03 7.13 7.67
N VAL A 246 3.32 7.21 7.97
CA VAL A 246 3.97 8.41 8.54
C VAL A 246 4.80 9.10 7.46
N TYR A 247 4.91 10.43 7.52
CA TYR A 247 5.62 11.23 6.52
C TYR A 247 6.94 11.82 7.08
N ASP A 248 8.07 11.75 6.36
CA ASP A 248 9.42 12.18 6.80
C ASP A 248 10.30 12.69 5.64
N THR A 249 10.89 13.89 5.80
CA THR A 249 11.40 14.79 4.74
C THR A 249 12.84 14.56 4.33
N SER A 250 13.03 13.78 3.27
CA SER A 250 14.21 13.91 2.40
C SER A 250 13.84 13.50 0.97
N PHE A 251 13.72 14.45 0.06
CA PHE A 251 13.72 14.18 -1.37
C PHE A 251 14.68 15.19 -2.00
N ASP A 252 15.82 14.70 -2.46
CA ASP A 252 16.78 15.49 -3.22
C ASP A 252 16.20 15.70 -4.62
N TYR A 253 16.03 16.96 -5.01
CA TYR A 253 15.73 17.31 -6.39
C TYR A 253 17.03 17.17 -7.19
N GLU A 254 17.16 16.12 -7.99
CA GLU A 254 18.13 16.14 -9.09
C GLU A 254 17.58 17.07 -10.17
N ILE A 255 18.15 18.29 -10.21
CA ILE A 255 18.04 19.19 -11.35
C ILE A 255 18.93 18.58 -12.42
N GLU A 256 18.34 18.03 -13.47
CA GLU A 256 19.06 17.76 -14.72
C GLU A 256 19.34 19.13 -15.36
N ASP A 257 20.57 19.62 -15.19
CA ASP A 257 21.08 20.78 -15.93
C ASP A 257 21.16 20.41 -17.43
N ASP A 258 20.26 20.99 -18.23
CA ASP A 258 20.39 20.98 -19.69
C ASP A 258 21.61 21.84 -20.07
N GLU A 259 22.72 21.20 -20.45
CA GLU A 259 23.85 21.86 -21.10
C GLU A 259 23.40 22.49 -22.44
N GLU A 260 23.13 23.79 -22.39
CA GLU A 260 22.88 24.63 -23.54
C GLU A 260 24.15 24.71 -24.41
N LYS A 261 24.19 23.91 -25.48
CA LYS A 261 25.14 24.08 -26.59
C LYS A 261 24.94 25.45 -27.24
N SER A 262 25.71 26.44 -26.81
CA SER A 262 25.94 27.66 -27.58
C SER A 262 27.13 27.46 -28.52
N ASN A 263 26.82 27.09 -29.77
CA ASN A 263 27.66 27.45 -30.91
C ASN A 263 27.35 28.92 -31.26
N ALA A 264 28.32 29.82 -31.17
CA ALA A 264 28.62 30.80 -32.22
C ALA A 264 29.77 31.75 -31.83
N ALA A 265 30.64 31.97 -32.83
CA ALA A 265 31.69 32.97 -33.01
C ALA A 265 33.05 32.73 -32.35
#